data_AF-A7NS10-F1
#
_entry.id   AF-A7NS10-F1
#
_cell.length_a   1.000
_cell.length_b   1.000
_cell.length_c   1.000
_cell.angle_alpha   90.00
_cell.angle_beta   90.00
_cell.angle_gamma   90.00
#
_symmetry.space_group_name_H-M   'P 1'
#
loop_
_entity.id
_entity.type
_entity.pdbx_description
1 polymer ?
#
loop_
_entity_poly.entity_id
_entity_poly.type
_entity_poly.pdbx_seq_one_letter_code
_entity_poly.pdbx_strand_id
1 'polypeptide(L)'
;MRWFLPETLLSMFSLLHFMLKYRLLMAATIIAGMTEGALIARFVLRLFAARPDNPVVQMLYTVTQPIIAPLQALDAGQPQYGASLEFATLTLLCALPLITAMLWKWTGHRSPGTYTNDL
;
A
#
# COMPACT_ATOMS: atom_id res chain seq x y z
N MET A 1 23.84 -43.17 -0.19
CA MET A 1 24.44 -41.82 -0.10
C MET A 1 23.39 -40.86 0.46
N ARG A 2 23.54 -40.46 1.72
CA ARG A 2 22.60 -39.58 2.44
C ARG A 2 23.19 -38.16 2.37
N TRP A 3 22.57 -37.29 1.58
CA TRP A 3 23.02 -35.93 1.33
C TRP A 3 23.18 -35.17 2.67
N PHE A 4 24.42 -34.85 3.02
CA PHE A 4 24.78 -34.11 4.23
C PHE A 4 24.83 -32.62 3.87
N LEU A 5 23.68 -31.95 3.93
CA LEU A 5 23.67 -30.49 3.89
C LEU A 5 24.13 -29.98 5.27
N PRO A 6 25.16 -29.12 5.34
CA PRO A 6 25.63 -28.60 6.61
C PRO A 6 24.56 -27.68 7.22
N GLU A 7 24.36 -27.78 8.54
CA GLU A 7 23.40 -26.95 9.30
C GLU A 7 23.58 -25.43 9.07
N THR A 8 24.78 -25.01 8.68
CA THR A 8 25.11 -23.64 8.28
C THR A 8 24.39 -23.18 7.01
N LEU A 9 24.15 -24.07 6.05
CA LEU A 9 23.45 -23.76 4.80
C LEU A 9 21.95 -23.57 5.06
N LEU A 10 21.37 -24.37 5.96
CA LEU A 10 19.96 -24.28 6.34
C LEU A 10 19.68 -23.00 7.14
N SER A 11 20.57 -22.63 8.07
CA SER A 11 20.43 -21.38 8.84
C SER A 11 20.62 -20.15 7.95
N MET A 12 21.59 -20.18 7.03
CA MET A 12 21.82 -19.10 6.08
C MET A 12 20.65 -18.92 5.11
N PHE A 13 20.04 -20.01 4.62
CA PHE A 13 18.84 -19.96 3.79
C PHE A 13 17.63 -19.41 4.55
N SER A 14 17.42 -19.83 5.80
CA SER A 14 16.35 -19.31 6.66
C SER A 14 16.51 -17.80 6.94
N LEU A 15 17.73 -17.37 7.26
CA LEU A 15 18.06 -15.98 7.54
C LEU A 15 17.91 -15.10 6.29
N LEU A 16 18.31 -15.61 5.11
CA LEU A 16 18.08 -14.94 3.83
C LEU A 16 16.57 -14.76 3.54
N HIS A 17 15.76 -15.82 3.74
CA HIS A 17 14.30 -15.74 3.57
C HIS A 17 13.66 -14.77 4.54
N PHE A 18 14.13 -14.73 5.79
CA PHE A 18 13.71 -13.77 6.79
C PHE A 18 14.03 -12.35 6.31
N MET A 19 15.30 -12.05 6.01
CA MET A 19 15.70 -10.71 5.54
C MET A 19 14.94 -10.27 4.28
N LEU A 20 14.74 -11.16 3.31
CA LEU A 20 14.02 -10.84 2.08
C LEU A 20 12.55 -10.48 2.37
N LYS A 21 11.87 -11.25 3.24
CA LYS A 21 10.47 -10.97 3.63
C LYS A 21 10.33 -9.61 4.29
N TYR A 22 11.21 -9.26 5.23
CA TYR A 22 11.14 -7.95 5.90
C TYR A 22 11.40 -6.79 4.94
N ARG A 23 12.36 -6.93 4.03
CA ARG A 23 12.62 -5.90 3.00
C ARG A 23 11.43 -5.70 2.07
N LEU A 24 10.78 -6.79 1.66
CA LEU A 24 9.58 -6.72 0.81
C LEU A 24 8.40 -6.07 1.53
N LEU A 25 8.17 -6.41 2.81
CA LEU A 25 7.11 -5.77 3.60
C LEU A 25 7.37 -4.27 3.80
N MET A 26 8.62 -3.89 4.06
CA MET A 26 9.02 -2.48 4.17
C MET A 26 8.83 -1.73 2.86
N ALA A 27 9.24 -2.31 1.73
CA ALA A 27 9.03 -1.70 0.43
C ALA A 27 7.53 -1.53 0.12
N ALA A 28 6.72 -2.54 0.42
CA ALA A 28 5.28 -2.50 0.21
C ALA A 28 4.59 -1.40 1.03
N THR A 29 4.95 -1.22 2.30
CA THR A 29 4.37 -0.16 3.15
C THR A 29 4.80 1.24 2.71
N ILE A 30 6.03 1.41 2.27
CA ILE A 30 6.51 2.69 1.71
C ILE A 30 5.74 3.03 0.42
N ILE A 31 5.61 2.07 -0.50
CA ILE A 31 4.87 2.26 -1.75
C ILE A 31 3.41 2.59 -1.44
N ALA A 32 2.78 1.87 -0.51
CA ALA A 32 1.41 2.15 -0.07
C ALA A 32 1.29 3.61 0.43
N GLY A 33 2.17 4.07 1.32
CA GLY A 33 2.14 5.44 1.82
C GLY A 33 2.34 6.50 0.73
N MET A 34 3.22 6.25 -0.25
CA MET A 34 3.40 7.13 -1.40
C MET A 34 2.14 7.18 -2.27
N THR A 35 1.51 6.03 -2.53
CA THR A 35 0.24 5.95 -3.25
C THR A 35 -0.86 6.71 -2.51
N GLU A 36 -0.96 6.54 -1.20
CA GLU A 36 -1.94 7.24 -0.36
C GLU A 36 -1.78 8.75 -0.44
N GLY A 37 -0.54 9.26 -0.30
CA GLY A 37 -0.26 10.69 -0.44
C GLY A 37 -0.67 11.24 -1.83
N ALA A 38 -0.42 10.48 -2.89
CA ALA A 38 -0.83 10.87 -4.25
C ALA A 38 -2.36 10.89 -4.41
N LEU A 39 -3.07 9.93 -3.79
CA LEU A 39 -4.53 9.89 -3.79
C LEU A 39 -5.15 11.03 -2.97
N ILE A 40 -4.54 11.40 -1.84
CA ILE A 40 -4.98 12.56 -1.04
C ILE A 40 -4.84 13.83 -1.88
N ALA A 41 -3.69 14.01 -2.54
CA ALA A 41 -3.47 15.15 -3.41
C ALA A 41 -4.50 15.18 -4.55
N ARG A 42 -4.76 14.04 -5.22
CA ARG A 42 -5.81 13.93 -6.26
C ARG A 42 -7.18 14.33 -5.72
N PHE A 43 -7.55 13.80 -4.55
CA PHE A 43 -8.83 14.07 -3.92
C PHE A 43 -9.02 15.55 -3.62
N VAL A 44 -8.01 16.21 -3.06
CA VAL A 44 -8.03 17.67 -2.79
C VAL A 44 -8.19 18.45 -4.09
N LEU A 45 -7.43 18.11 -5.14
CA LEU A 45 -7.54 18.79 -6.43
C LEU A 45 -8.94 18.66 -7.05
N ARG A 46 -9.57 17.49 -6.96
CA ARG A 46 -10.94 17.26 -7.42
C ARG A 46 -11.97 18.02 -6.59
N LEU A 47 -11.80 18.01 -5.27
CA LEU A 47 -12.71 18.67 -4.33
C LEU A 47 -12.73 20.19 -4.51
N PHE A 48 -11.59 20.79 -4.83
CA PHE A 48 -11.46 22.24 -5.03
C PHE A 48 -11.53 22.68 -6.49
N ALA A 49 -11.94 21.80 -7.41
CA ALA A 49 -12.05 22.12 -8.83
C ALA A 49 -10.73 22.68 -9.42
N ALA A 50 -9.59 22.06 -9.07
CA ALA A 50 -8.30 22.53 -9.52
C ALA A 50 -8.22 22.62 -11.05
N ARG A 51 -7.54 23.66 -11.52
CA ARG A 51 -7.40 24.01 -12.93
C ARG A 51 -6.83 22.84 -13.75
N PRO A 52 -7.58 22.27 -14.70
CA PRO A 52 -7.14 21.12 -15.49
C PRO A 52 -6.05 21.49 -16.50
N ASP A 53 -5.86 22.78 -16.79
CA ASP A 53 -4.80 23.30 -17.65
C ASP A 53 -3.43 23.38 -16.97
N ASN A 54 -3.35 23.11 -15.66
CA ASN A 54 -2.07 23.06 -14.94
C ASN A 54 -1.34 21.72 -15.22
N PRO A 55 -0.09 21.75 -15.72
CA PRO A 55 0.66 20.53 -16.05
C PRO A 55 0.90 19.62 -14.83
N VAL A 56 1.04 20.17 -13.63
CA VAL A 56 1.23 19.39 -12.40
C VAL A 56 -0.03 18.62 -12.03
N VAL A 57 -1.20 19.23 -12.21
CA VAL A 57 -2.51 18.60 -11.96
C VAL A 57 -2.72 17.46 -12.95
N GLN A 58 -2.43 17.69 -14.24
CA GLN A 58 -2.51 16.64 -15.27
C GLN A 58 -1.58 15.48 -14.96
N MET A 59 -0.31 15.76 -14.63
CA MET A 59 0.66 14.73 -14.27
C MET A 59 0.15 13.87 -13.11
N LEU A 60 -0.38 14.48 -12.04
CA LEU A 60 -0.91 13.73 -10.92
C LEU A 60 -2.09 12.85 -11.33
N TYR A 61 -3.03 13.38 -12.12
CA TYR A 61 -4.17 12.61 -12.62
C TYR A 61 -3.72 11.46 -13.52
N THR A 62 -2.75 11.65 -14.41
CA THR A 62 -2.21 10.59 -15.25
C THR A 62 -1.55 9.48 -14.43
N VAL A 63 -0.73 9.83 -13.45
CA VAL A 63 -0.03 8.85 -12.59
C VAL A 63 -1.02 8.05 -11.74
N THR A 64 -2.06 8.71 -11.22
CA THR A 64 -3.03 8.07 -10.34
C THR A 64 -4.14 7.34 -11.11
N GLN A 65 -4.37 7.63 -12.39
CA GLN A 65 -5.47 7.06 -13.17
C GLN A 65 -5.48 5.53 -13.23
N PRO A 66 -4.36 4.81 -13.43
CA PRO A 66 -4.36 3.35 -13.46
C PRO A 66 -4.83 2.72 -12.14
N ILE A 67 -4.62 3.41 -11.02
CA ILE A 67 -5.04 2.98 -9.68
C ILE A 67 -6.56 3.20 -9.51
N ILE A 68 -7.09 4.30 -10.05
CA ILE A 68 -8.52 4.63 -10.00
C ILE A 68 -9.35 3.82 -10.98
N ALA A 69 -8.83 3.54 -12.18
CA ALA A 69 -9.52 2.88 -13.30
C ALA A 69 -10.41 1.68 -12.90
N PRO A 70 -9.99 0.71 -12.06
CA PRO A 70 -10.85 -0.41 -11.68
C PRO A 70 -12.10 -0.01 -10.88
N LEU A 71 -12.08 1.15 -10.21
CA LEU A 71 -13.17 1.67 -9.38
C LEU A 71 -13.92 2.82 -10.04
N GLN A 72 -13.58 3.16 -11.28
CA GLN A 72 -14.17 4.30 -11.99
C GLN A 72 -15.69 4.18 -12.18
N ALA A 73 -16.24 2.96 -12.13
CA ALA A 73 -17.68 2.73 -12.12
C ALA A 73 -18.40 3.41 -10.94
N LEU A 74 -17.71 3.64 -9.81
CA LEU A 74 -18.27 4.35 -8.65
C LEU A 74 -18.56 5.83 -8.95
N ASP A 75 -17.89 6.39 -9.97
CA ASP A 75 -18.01 7.80 -10.34
C ASP A 75 -19.01 8.04 -11.49
N ALA A 76 -19.76 7.02 -11.93
CA ALA A 76 -20.58 7.06 -13.14
C ALA A 76 -21.71 8.11 -13.17
N GLY A 77 -21.99 8.78 -12.05
CA GLY A 77 -22.97 9.86 -11.94
C GLY A 77 -22.38 11.23 -11.58
N GLN A 78 -21.06 11.36 -11.52
CA GLN A 78 -20.42 12.58 -11.05
C GLN A 78 -20.23 13.63 -12.16
N PRO A 79 -20.34 14.93 -11.83
CA PRO A 79 -20.01 15.97 -12.77
C PRO A 79 -18.54 15.87 -13.17
N GLN A 80 -18.29 15.92 -14.49
CA GLN A 80 -16.93 15.87 -15.05
C GLN A 80 -16.16 17.18 -14.83
N TYR A 81 -16.87 18.28 -14.55
CA TYR A 81 -16.34 19.63 -14.40
C TYR A 81 -16.72 20.22 -13.05
N GLY A 82 -15.83 21.05 -12.51
CA GLY A 82 -16.02 21.70 -11.23
C GLY A 82 -15.60 20.82 -10.05
N ALA A 83 -16.08 21.18 -8.86
CA ALA A 83 -15.77 20.46 -7.63
C ALA A 83 -16.53 19.13 -7.64
N SER A 84 -15.79 18.02 -7.58
CA SER A 84 -16.37 16.69 -7.51
C SER A 84 -15.76 15.86 -6.40
N LEU A 85 -16.60 15.05 -5.77
CA LEU A 85 -16.21 14.18 -4.67
C LEU A 85 -15.86 12.79 -5.21
N GLU A 86 -14.74 12.62 -5.91
CA GLU A 86 -14.37 11.37 -6.60
C GLU A 86 -14.46 10.13 -5.66
N PHE A 87 -15.54 9.35 -5.79
CA PHE A 87 -15.88 8.24 -4.90
C PHE A 87 -14.87 7.11 -5.03
N ALA A 88 -14.35 6.87 -6.23
CA ALA A 88 -13.28 5.89 -6.43
C ALA A 88 -12.02 6.26 -5.63
N THR A 89 -11.64 7.55 -5.62
CA THR A 89 -10.49 8.02 -4.85
C THR A 89 -10.75 7.91 -3.35
N LEU A 90 -11.93 8.31 -2.87
CA LEU A 90 -12.31 8.14 -1.46
C LEU A 90 -12.29 6.67 -1.02
N THR A 91 -12.82 5.78 -1.87
CA THR A 91 -12.83 4.35 -1.59
C THR A 91 -11.42 3.81 -1.41
N LEU A 92 -10.48 4.23 -2.26
CA LEU A 92 -9.07 3.83 -2.16
C LEU A 92 -8.38 4.46 -0.95
N LEU A 93 -8.68 5.72 -0.62
CA LEU A 93 -8.17 6.37 0.60
C LEU A 93 -8.60 5.64 1.87
N CYS A 94 -9.78 5.02 1.88
CA CYS A 94 -10.19 4.18 3.00
C CYS A 94 -9.59 2.77 2.90
N ALA A 95 -9.63 2.14 1.73
CA ALA A 95 -9.25 0.75 1.55
C ALA A 95 -7.76 0.50 1.73
N LEU A 96 -6.91 1.39 1.22
CA LEU A 96 -5.46 1.22 1.24
C LEU A 96 -4.88 1.14 2.67
N PRO A 97 -5.15 2.09 3.59
CA PRO A 97 -4.65 1.99 4.97
C PRO A 97 -5.27 0.82 5.72
N LEU A 98 -6.52 0.44 5.43
CA LEU A 98 -7.15 -0.75 6.00
C LEU A 98 -6.42 -2.04 5.58
N ILE A 99 -6.11 -2.18 4.29
CA ILE A 99 -5.36 -3.31 3.76
C ILE A 99 -3.96 -3.35 4.37
N THR A 100 -3.27 -2.20 4.45
CA THR A 100 -1.95 -2.11 5.08
C THR A 100 -1.98 -2.49 6.56
N ALA A 101 -2.98 -2.03 7.31
CA ALA A 101 -3.16 -2.39 8.72
C ALA A 101 -3.47 -3.89 8.90
N MET A 102 -4.30 -4.47 8.03
CA MET A 102 -4.58 -5.91 8.04
C MET A 102 -3.33 -6.73 7.72
N LEU A 103 -2.52 -6.29 6.76
CA LEU A 103 -1.24 -6.93 6.41
C LEU A 103 -0.27 -6.89 7.59
N TRP A 104 -0.17 -5.76 8.29
CA TRP A 104 0.66 -5.62 9.49
C TRP A 104 0.20 -6.56 10.60
N LYS A 105 -1.10 -6.58 10.89
CA LYS A 105 -1.68 -7.48 11.91
C LYS A 105 -1.38 -8.94 11.59
N TRP A 106 -1.53 -9.37 10.35
CA TRP A 106 -1.28 -10.75 9.93
C TRP A 106 0.21 -11.14 10.04
N THR A 107 1.12 -10.21 9.70
CA THR A 107 2.57 -10.46 9.74
C THR A 107 3.19 -10.31 11.13
N GLY A 108 2.56 -9.55 12.04
CA GLY A 108 3.03 -9.28 13.39
C GLY A 108 2.79 -10.38 14.44
N HIS A 109 2.05 -11.46 14.13
CA HIS A 109 1.72 -12.54 15.08
C HIS A 109 2.86 -13.53 15.37
N ARG A 110 4.12 -13.09 15.38
CA ARG A 110 5.26 -13.92 15.79
C ARG A 110 6.05 -13.26 16.91
N SER A 111 5.38 -12.93 18.01
CA SER A 111 6.08 -12.65 19.26
C SER A 111 6.65 -13.97 19.80
N PRO A 112 7.98 -14.13 19.93
CA PRO A 112 8.57 -15.25 20.64
C PRO A 112 8.00 -15.26 22.05
N GLY A 113 7.51 -16.43 22.49
CA GLY A 113 6.85 -16.59 23.78
C GLY A 113 7.66 -15.94 24.89
N THR A 114 6.97 -15.15 25.70
CA THR A 114 7.46 -14.65 26.98
C THR A 114 7.92 -15.87 27.79
N TYR A 115 9.23 -16.09 27.89
CA TYR A 115 9.78 -16.95 28.93
C TYR A 115 9.58 -16.21 30.24
N THR A 116 8.36 -16.27 30.76
CA THR A 116 8.09 -16.02 32.17
C THR A 116 8.94 -17.03 32.93
N ASN A 117 10.01 -16.50 33.53
CA ASN A 117 10.80 -17.19 34.53
C ASN A 117 9.87 -17.45 35.73
N ASP A 118 9.22 -18.60 35.72
CA ASP A 118 8.62 -19.17 36.92
C ASP A 118 9.77 -19.75 37.76
N LEU A 119 10.22 -18.92 38.70
CA LEU A 119 10.88 -19.23 39.98
C LEU A 119 12.23 -19.97 39.96
#